data_AF-A0A0D3A0C2-F1
#
_entry.id   AF-A0A0D3A0C2-F1
#
_cell.length_a   1.000
_cell.length_b   1.000
_cell.length_c   1.000
_cell.angle_alpha   90.00
_cell.angle_beta   90.00
_cell.angle_gamma   90.00
#
_symmetry.space_group_name_H-M   'P 1'
#
loop_
_entity.id
_entity.type
_entity.pdbx_description
1 polymer ?
#
loop_
_entity_poly.entity_id
_entity_poly.type
_entity_poly.pdbx_seq_one_letter_code
_entity_poly.pdbx_strand_id
1 'polypeptide(L)' 'METKALMVFKIDGEGNAVYTQDIGDLCIFLTRAESFCLPASSVRHMRPNRVKLMDVDEITVIDLAAQKWN' A
#
# COMPACT_ATOMS: atom_id res chain seq x y z
N MET A 1 -7.90 -15.99 -5.51
CA MET A 1 -7.29 -15.96 -4.16
C MET A 1 -7.95 -14.81 -3.44
N GLU A 2 -8.50 -15.03 -2.24
CA GLU A 2 -9.09 -13.94 -1.45
C GLU A 2 -7.99 -13.35 -0.54
N THR A 3 -7.69 -12.06 -0.69
CA THR A 3 -6.71 -11.38 0.17
C THR A 3 -7.29 -11.25 1.57
N LYS A 4 -6.79 -12.05 2.51
CA LYS A 4 -7.25 -12.02 3.92
C LYS A 4 -6.75 -10.82 4.70
N ALA A 5 -5.53 -10.39 4.41
CA ALA A 5 -4.82 -9.35 5.14
C ALA A 5 -3.70 -8.78 4.26
N LEU A 6 -3.40 -7.50 4.42
CA LEU A 6 -2.23 -6.86 3.84
C LEU A 6 -1.49 -6.11 4.94
N MET A 7 -0.19 -6.37 5.06
CA MET A 7 0.70 -5.69 6.00
C MET A 7 1.84 -5.04 5.22
N VAL A 8 2.27 -3.86 5.64
CA VAL A 8 3.43 -3.16 5.06
C VAL A 8 4.53 -3.10 6.11
N PHE A 9 5.75 -3.36 5.67
CA PHE A 9 6.94 -3.25 6.50
C PHE A 9 7.88 -2.22 5.87
N LYS A 10 8.34 -1.27 6.68
CA LYS A 10 9.39 -0.33 6.31
C LYS A 10 10.73 -0.91 6.75
N ILE A 11 11.71 -0.85 5.85
CA ILE A 11 13.09 -1.20 6.20
C ILE A 11 13.69 -0.01 6.97
N ASP A 12 14.18 -0.28 8.17
CA ASP A 12 14.86 0.73 8.99
C ASP A 12 16.33 0.93 8.56
N GLY A 13 17.07 1.79 9.27
CA GLY A 13 18.46 2.08 8.96
C GLY A 13 19.43 0.90 9.16
N GLU A 14 19.02 -0.13 9.89
CA GLU A 14 19.81 -1.34 10.17
C GLU A 14 19.44 -2.49 9.23
N GLY A 15 18.41 -2.32 8.40
CA GLY A 15 17.91 -3.34 7.48
C GLY A 15 16.77 -4.21 8.05
N ASN A 16 16.26 -3.89 9.24
CA ASN A 16 15.14 -4.64 9.84
C ASN A 16 13.82 -4.25 9.18
N ALA A 17 12.95 -5.24 8.97
CA ALA A 17 11.58 -5.02 8.52
C ALA A 17 10.67 -4.67 9.71
N VAL A 18 10.25 -3.41 9.81
CA VAL A 18 9.38 -2.90 10.88
C VAL A 18 7.99 -2.67 10.32
N TYR A 19 6.99 -3.28 10.96
CA TYR A 19 5.59 -3.09 10.57
C TYR A 19 5.19 -1.61 10.64
N THR A 20 4.47 -1.13 9.63
CA THR A 20 3.96 0.25 9.59
C THR A 20 2.59 0.33 8.93
N GLN A 21 1.79 1.28 9.41
CA GLN A 21 0.53 1.72 8.79
C GLN A 21 0.66 3.10 8.14
N ASP A 22 1.86 3.69 8.23
CA ASP A 22 2.18 4.98 7.67
C ASP A 22 3.42 4.85 6.76
N ILE A 23 3.17 5.04 5.47
CA ILE A 23 4.15 5.07 4.39
C ILE A 23 4.35 6.51 3.86
N GLY A 24 3.81 7.51 4.57
CA GLY A 24 3.91 8.92 4.19
C GLY A 24 3.09 9.26 2.95
N ASP A 25 3.63 10.11 2.08
CA ASP A 25 2.96 10.53 0.84
C ASP A 25 2.87 9.43 -0.23
N LEU A 26 3.10 8.15 0.08
CA LEU A 26 3.12 7.10 -0.93
C LEU A 26 1.75 6.43 -1.13
N CYS A 27 1.53 6.00 -2.37
CA CYS A 27 0.53 5.01 -2.74
C CYS A 27 1.24 3.84 -3.45
N ILE A 28 1.03 2.62 -2.96
CA ILE A 28 1.60 1.41 -3.54
C ILE A 28 0.57 0.78 -4.49
N PHE A 29 1.02 0.34 -5.65
CA PHE A 29 0.21 -0.34 -6.66
C PHE A 29 0.76 -1.75 -6.83
N LEU A 30 -0.04 -2.74 -6.46
CA LEU A 30 0.24 -4.15 -6.69
C LEU A 30 -0.56 -4.58 -7.91
N THR A 31 0.14 -4.83 -9.02
CA THR A 31 -0.48 -5.25 -10.28
C THR A 31 -0.01 -6.65 -10.67
N ARG A 32 -0.68 -7.27 -11.65
CA ARG A 32 -0.27 -8.58 -12.17
C ARG A 32 1.05 -8.57 -12.95
N ALA A 33 1.45 -7.42 -13.48
CA ALA A 33 2.67 -7.30 -14.28
C ALA A 33 3.84 -6.84 -13.41
N GLU A 34 3.80 -5.59 -12.95
CA GLU A 34 4.83 -4.99 -12.13
C GLU A 34 4.21 -4.13 -11.03
N SER A 35 4.76 -4.22 -9.83
CA SER A 35 4.33 -3.41 -8.69
C SER A 35 5.17 -2.14 -8.61
N PHE A 36 4.54 -1.02 -8.29
CA PHE A 36 5.22 0.28 -8.25
C PHE A 36 4.64 1.19 -7.17
N CYS A 37 5.38 2.26 -6.85
CA CYS A 37 5.00 3.25 -5.86
C CYS A 37 4.98 4.63 -6.51
N LEU A 38 3.98 5.45 -6.16
CA LEU A 38 3.93 6.85 -6.58
C LEU A 38 3.68 7.76 -5.37
N PRO A 39 4.26 8.97 -5.35
CA PRO A 39 3.79 10.02 -4.45
C PRO A 39 2.33 10.36 -4.74
N ALA A 40 1.46 10.31 -3.73
CA ALA A 40 0.06 10.69 -3.80
C ALA A 40 -0.10 12.14 -4.25
N SER A 41 0.77 13.03 -3.78
CA SER A 41 0.83 14.43 -4.22
C SER A 41 1.06 14.62 -5.73
N SER A 42 1.62 13.62 -6.44
CA SER A 42 1.88 13.72 -7.89
C SER A 42 0.64 13.51 -8.75
N VAL A 43 -0.46 12.98 -8.20
CA VAL A 43 -1.69 12.67 -8.94
C VAL A 43 -2.89 13.32 -8.26
N ARG A 44 -3.63 14.13 -9.01
CA ARG A 44 -4.82 14.80 -8.49
C ARG A 44 -5.82 13.77 -7.93
N HIS A 45 -6.32 14.04 -6.72
CA HIS A 45 -7.28 13.20 -5.99
C HIS A 45 -6.75 11.83 -5.53
N MET A 46 -5.45 11.56 -5.66
CA MET A 46 -4.83 10.41 -5.01
C MET A 46 -4.64 10.68 -3.53
N ARG A 47 -4.94 9.70 -2.68
CA ARG A 47 -4.75 9.79 -1.23
C ARG A 47 -3.50 8.99 -0.84
N PRO A 48 -2.69 9.53 0.09
CA PRO A 48 -1.52 8.83 0.63
C PRO A 48 -1.94 7.64 1.50
N ASN A 49 -0.97 6.86 1.98
CA ASN A 49 -1.17 5.72 2.88
C ASN A 49 -2.13 4.67 2.35
N ARG A 50 -2.05 4.39 1.05
CA ARG A 50 -2.91 3.40 0.37
C ARG A 50 -2.11 2.37 -0.38
N VAL A 51 -2.65 1.15 -0.38
CA VAL A 51 -2.23 0.07 -1.27
C VAL A 51 -3.38 -0.28 -2.19
N LYS A 52 -3.13 -0.28 -3.50
CA LYS A 52 -4.10 -0.64 -4.51
C LYS A 52 -3.71 -1.98 -5.12
N LEU A 53 -4.57 -2.97 -4.95
CA LEU A 53 -4.47 -4.25 -5.66
C LEU A 53 -5.25 -4.09 -6.95
N MET A 54 -4.58 -4.29 -8.08
CA MET A 54 -5.15 -4.14 -9.41
C MET A 54 -5.06 -5.45 -10.17
N ASP A 55 -6.22 -6.07 -10.42
CA ASP A 55 -6.42 -7.12 -11.42
C ASP A 55 -7.18 -6.54 -12.62
N VAL A 56 -7.33 -7.32 -13.69
CA VAL A 56 -8.01 -6.93 -14.94
C VAL A 56 -9.43 -6.44 -14.67
N ASP A 57 -10.13 -7.09 -13.74
CA ASP A 57 -11.56 -6.84 -13.46
C ASP A 57 -11.81 -6.24 -12.07
N GLU A 58 -10.79 -6.08 -11.23
CA GLU A 58 -10.95 -5.68 -9.84
C GLU A 58 -9.88 -4.69 -9.38
N ILE A 59 -10.31 -3.61 -8.70
CA ILE A 59 -9.43 -2.71 -7.97
C ILE A 59 -9.86 -2.71 -6.51
N THR A 60 -9.00 -3.25 -5.64
CA THR A 60 -9.18 -3.19 -4.19
C THR A 60 -8.24 -2.13 -3.61
N VAL A 61 -8.79 -1.19 -2.84
CA VAL A 61 -8.03 -0.11 -2.20
C VAL A 61 -8.02 -0.33 -0.69
N ILE A 62 -6.83 -0.50 -0.14
CA ILE A 62 -6.60 -0.67 1.28
C ILE A 62 -6.04 0.63 1.86
N ASP A 63 -6.73 1.19 2.84
CA ASP A 63 -6.28 2.34 3.62
C ASP A 63 -5.53 1.84 4.85
N LEU A 64 -4.21 1.99 4.85
CA LEU A 64 -3.34 1.40 5.87
C LEU A 64 -3.64 1.96 7.26
N ALA A 65 -3.97 3.25 7.34
CA ALA A 65 -4.29 3.93 8.59
C ALA A 65 -5.64 3.48 9.19
N ALA A 66 -6.53 2.91 8.37
CA ALA A 66 -7.83 2.41 8.82
C ALA A 66 -7.80 0.96 9.29
N GLN A 67 -6.69 0.23 9.06
CA GLN A 67 -6.59 -1.16 9.47
C GLN A 67 -6.55 -1.26 11.00
N LYS A 68 -7.41 -2.12 11.54
CA LYS A 68 -7.41 -2.50 12.96
C LYS A 68 -7.12 -3.98 13.04
N TRP A 69 -5.97 -4.29 13.60
CA TRP A 69 -5.59 -5.66 13.93
C TRP A 69 -6.03 -5.87 15.37
N ASN A 70 -7.13 -6.58 15.54
CA ASN A 70 -7.64 -6.95 16.86
C ASN A 70 -6.68 -7.93 17.54
#